data_AF-A0A1D6FLQ3-F1
#
_entry.id   AF-A0A1D6FLQ3-F1
#
_cell.length_a   1.000
_cell.length_b   1.000
_cell.length_c   1.000
_cell.angle_alpha   90.00
_cell.angle_beta   90.00
_cell.angle_gamma   90.00
#
_symmetry.space_group_name_H-M   'P 1'
#
loop_
_entity.id
_entity.type
_entity.pdbx_description
1 polymer ?
#
loop_
_entity_poly.entity_id
_entity_poly.type
_entity_poly.pdbx_seq_one_letter_code
_entity_poly.pdbx_strand_id
1 'polypeptide(L)'
;MLNDASRNRPYHLAIDATVMDPTFRVIDIGKHFQLQKKKAAVRMKMTVVRKVRMMSQQKLKKKRLQKYQKTLDLRMNLLKTRVIKTVKSLRHAIIFVSQLKTFCNMGKHNFLVAIYLTLKYCLQEIWHSRVIQYWKHLKFEIQKDSFRNVMDMSANLGGFAASLKKKNVWVMNVVPFTESGKLKIIYDRGLMGTTHDWCESFSTYPRTYDLLHAWLLFSEIEKQGCSLEDLLIEMDRILRPYGYAIIRDKVDVVTYIKKLLPALRWDDWTFEMRPKKDALTKIYII
;
A
#
# COMPACT_ATOMS: atom_id res chain seq x y z
N MET A 1 -17.57 -43.71 80.70
CA MET A 1 -17.25 -42.33 80.29
C MET A 1 -15.76 -42.29 79.97
N LEU A 2 -15.41 -42.22 78.68
CA LEU A 2 -14.81 -41.04 77.99
C LEU A 2 -13.33 -40.84 78.40
N ASN A 3 -12.35 -40.63 77.52
CA ASN A 3 -12.32 -40.35 76.09
C ASN A 3 -10.88 -40.58 75.55
N ASP A 4 -10.82 -40.71 74.22
CA ASP A 4 -9.67 -40.64 73.29
C ASP A 4 -8.33 -40.06 73.76
N ALA A 5 -7.24 -40.71 73.33
CA ALA A 5 -6.33 -40.16 72.30
C ALA A 5 -5.16 -41.13 72.02
N SER A 6 -4.93 -41.36 70.73
CA SER A 6 -4.09 -42.39 70.13
C SER A 6 -2.58 -42.12 70.19
N ARG A 7 -1.83 -43.11 70.71
CA ARG A 7 -0.42 -43.40 70.40
C ARG A 7 -0.29 -44.90 70.22
N ASN A 8 0.08 -45.34 69.02
CA ASN A 8 0.24 -46.75 68.69
C ASN A 8 1.51 -46.91 67.84
N ARG A 9 2.26 -48.00 67.97
CA ARG A 9 3.05 -48.48 69.11
C ARG A 9 4.18 -49.32 68.47
N PRO A 10 5.33 -49.48 69.13
CA PRO A 10 6.51 -50.19 68.60
C PRO A 10 6.61 -51.56 69.32
N TYR A 11 7.62 -52.44 69.25
CA TYR A 11 9.08 -52.30 69.34
C TYR A 11 9.73 -53.69 69.09
N HIS A 12 11.06 -53.63 68.91
CA HIS A 12 12.10 -54.58 69.38
C HIS A 12 12.87 -55.36 68.31
N LEU A 13 14.08 -54.85 68.07
CA LEU A 13 15.27 -55.65 67.78
C LEU A 13 15.56 -56.58 68.97
N ALA A 14 15.86 -57.83 68.68
CA ALA A 14 16.76 -58.65 69.47
C ALA A 14 17.77 -59.28 68.51
N ILE A 15 19.04 -59.10 68.84
CA ILE A 15 20.20 -59.66 68.17
C ILE A 15 20.31 -61.11 68.64
N ASP A 16 20.46 -62.06 67.73
CA ASP A 16 20.96 -63.39 68.08
C ASP A 16 22.30 -63.62 67.38
N ALA A 17 23.31 -63.93 68.18
CA ALA A 17 24.71 -64.01 67.81
C ALA A 17 25.11 -65.48 67.82
N THR A 18 25.15 -66.13 66.66
CA THR A 18 25.90 -67.37 66.48
C THR A 18 26.49 -67.45 65.08
N VAL A 19 27.71 -68.00 65.04
CA VAL A 19 28.51 -68.39 63.87
C VAL A 19 29.34 -67.28 63.22
N MET A 20 30.54 -67.03 63.77
CA MET A 20 31.68 -66.50 62.99
C MET A 20 32.58 -67.66 62.56
N ASP A 21 32.55 -67.96 61.26
CA ASP A 21 33.46 -68.85 60.53
C ASP A 21 34.72 -68.06 60.08
N PRO A 22 35.95 -68.59 60.20
CA PRO A 22 37.17 -67.80 60.09
C PRO A 22 37.76 -67.89 58.68
N THR A 23 37.23 -67.14 57.72
CA THR A 23 37.88 -66.95 56.40
C THR A 23 37.64 -65.56 55.79
N PHE A 24 37.71 -64.49 56.59
CA PHE A 24 37.59 -63.13 56.03
C PHE A 24 38.94 -62.66 55.46
N ARG A 25 39.14 -62.87 54.15
CA ARG A 25 40.11 -62.05 53.39
C ARG A 25 39.70 -60.59 53.57
N VAL A 26 40.58 -59.77 54.10
CA VAL A 26 40.40 -58.32 54.22
C VAL A 26 40.24 -57.75 52.81
N ILE A 27 38.99 -57.63 52.34
CA ILE A 27 38.66 -56.83 51.16
C ILE A 27 38.90 -55.39 51.59
N ASP A 28 39.95 -54.78 51.05
CA ASP A 28 40.42 -53.44 51.36
C ASP A 28 39.28 -52.41 51.12
N ILE A 29 38.44 -52.19 52.14
CA ILE A 29 37.17 -51.44 52.08
C ILE A 29 37.41 -50.03 51.54
N GLY A 30 38.57 -49.44 51.87
CA GLY A 30 39.01 -48.15 51.37
C GLY A 30 39.20 -48.12 49.85
N LYS A 31 39.82 -49.15 49.26
CA LYS A 31 39.99 -49.26 47.79
C LYS A 31 38.66 -49.51 47.09
N HIS A 32 37.80 -50.35 47.64
CA HIS A 32 36.47 -50.59 47.09
C HIS A 32 35.61 -49.31 47.13
N PHE A 33 35.60 -48.57 48.24
CA PHE A 33 34.85 -47.31 48.36
C PHE A 33 35.39 -46.21 47.42
N GLN A 34 36.70 -46.11 47.25
CA GLN A 34 37.32 -45.21 46.27
C GLN A 34 36.98 -45.58 44.82
N LEU A 35 36.95 -46.89 44.51
CA LEU A 35 36.54 -47.38 43.20
C LEU A 35 35.05 -47.08 42.94
N GLN A 36 34.19 -47.24 43.94
CA GLN A 36 32.76 -46.89 43.83
C GLN A 36 32.56 -45.38 43.67
N LYS A 37 33.30 -44.54 44.40
CA LYS A 37 33.30 -43.07 44.20
C LYS A 37 33.76 -42.69 42.80
N LYS A 38 34.84 -43.29 42.29
CA LYS A 38 35.31 -43.07 40.90
C LYS A 38 34.27 -43.51 39.87
N LYS A 39 33.67 -44.69 40.04
CA LYS A 39 32.59 -45.20 39.18
C LYS A 39 31.36 -44.27 39.21
N ALA A 40 30.96 -43.79 40.38
CA ALA A 40 29.86 -42.84 40.54
C ALA A 40 30.16 -41.49 39.85
N ALA A 41 31.37 -40.95 40.01
CA ALA A 41 31.80 -39.72 39.35
C ALA A 41 31.83 -39.86 37.81
N VAL A 42 32.30 -41.00 37.29
CA VAL A 42 32.28 -41.31 35.85
C VAL A 42 30.85 -41.45 35.34
N ARG A 43 29.95 -42.10 36.09
CA ARG A 43 28.54 -42.25 35.74
C ARG A 43 27.83 -40.90 35.71
N MET A 44 28.10 -40.04 36.69
CA MET A 44 27.55 -38.68 36.76
C MET A 44 28.04 -37.81 35.59
N LYS A 45 29.35 -37.86 35.26
CA LYS A 45 29.90 -37.19 34.07
C LYS A 45 29.27 -37.70 32.77
N MET A 46 29.10 -39.01 32.61
CA MET A 46 28.42 -39.58 31.43
C MET A 46 26.95 -39.14 31.32
N THR A 47 26.22 -39.05 32.44
CA THR A 47 24.83 -38.56 32.45
C THR A 47 24.74 -37.10 32.02
N VAL A 48 25.65 -36.24 32.49
CA VAL A 48 25.72 -34.83 32.08
C VAL A 48 26.05 -34.72 30.58
N VAL A 49 27.03 -35.47 30.07
CA VAL A 49 27.38 -35.48 28.65
C VAL A 49 26.21 -35.95 27.78
N ARG A 50 25.49 -37.00 28.20
CA ARG A 50 24.27 -37.47 27.50
C ARG A 50 23.18 -36.40 27.49
N LYS A 51 22.97 -35.68 28.59
CA LYS A 51 21.97 -34.60 28.70
C LYS A 51 22.33 -33.41 27.81
N VAL A 52 23.60 -32.98 27.78
CA VAL A 52 24.08 -31.91 26.89
C VAL A 52 23.92 -32.30 25.42
N ARG A 53 24.23 -33.55 25.06
CA ARG A 53 24.04 -34.08 23.69
C ARG A 53 22.56 -34.14 23.28
N MET A 54 21.67 -34.50 24.20
CA MET A 54 20.22 -34.45 23.95
C MET A 54 19.73 -33.01 23.73
N MET A 55 20.16 -32.05 24.56
CA MET A 55 19.76 -30.65 24.40
C MET A 55 20.29 -30.03 23.10
N SER A 56 21.52 -30.37 22.68
CA SER A 56 22.07 -29.88 21.41
C SER A 56 21.32 -30.46 20.21
N GLN A 57 20.95 -31.75 20.26
CA GLN A 57 20.11 -32.39 19.23
C GLN A 57 18.70 -31.79 19.18
N GLN A 58 18.08 -31.50 20.33
CA GLN A 58 16.77 -30.82 20.38
C GLN A 58 16.83 -29.39 19.83
N LYS A 59 17.88 -28.62 20.16
CA LYS A 59 18.10 -27.28 19.57
C LYS A 59 18.25 -27.34 18.05
N LEU A 60 19.00 -28.32 17.54
CA LEU A 60 19.17 -28.52 16.08
C LEU A 60 17.85 -28.89 15.41
N LYS A 61 17.06 -29.79 16.00
CA LYS A 61 15.72 -30.16 15.53
C LYS A 61 14.79 -28.94 15.49
N LYS A 62 14.78 -28.11 16.53
CA LYS A 62 13.96 -26.88 16.58
C LYS A 62 14.35 -25.87 15.50
N LYS A 63 15.66 -25.66 15.26
CA LYS A 63 16.16 -24.82 14.16
C LYS A 63 15.75 -25.34 12.79
N ARG A 64 15.81 -26.67 12.58
CA ARG A 64 15.34 -27.29 11.33
C ARG A 64 13.84 -27.08 11.15
N LEU A 65 13.03 -27.32 12.18
CA LEU A 65 11.57 -27.08 12.14
C LEU A 65 11.25 -25.63 11.78
N GLN A 66 11.92 -24.66 12.39
CA GLN A 66 11.73 -23.24 12.09
C GLN A 66 12.11 -22.89 10.64
N LYS A 67 13.16 -23.50 10.09
CA LYS A 67 13.54 -23.32 8.69
C LYS A 67 12.48 -23.88 7.74
N TYR A 68 11.93 -25.06 8.05
CA TYR A 68 10.83 -25.65 7.29
C TYR A 68 9.58 -24.77 7.35
N GLN A 69 9.21 -24.28 8.54
CA GLN A 69 8.06 -23.38 8.73
C GLN A 69 8.19 -22.10 7.89
N LYS A 70 9.35 -21.42 7.96
CA LYS A 70 9.62 -20.22 7.15
C LYS A 70 9.54 -20.49 5.64
N THR A 71 10.02 -21.66 5.20
CA THR A 71 9.97 -22.05 3.78
C THR A 71 8.54 -22.34 3.32
N LEU A 72 7.73 -22.98 4.18
CA LEU A 72 6.30 -23.19 3.96
C LEU A 72 5.55 -21.86 3.90
N ASP A 73 5.79 -20.94 4.82
CA ASP A 73 5.15 -19.62 4.83
C ASP A 73 5.49 -18.81 3.57
N LEU A 74 6.75 -18.85 3.11
CA LEU A 74 7.16 -18.20 1.87
C LEU A 74 6.44 -18.79 0.65
N ARG A 75 6.33 -20.12 0.58
CA ARG A 75 5.61 -20.83 -0.48
C ARG A 75 4.11 -20.52 -0.46
N MET A 76 3.50 -20.48 0.73
CA MET A 76 2.09 -20.12 0.89
C MET A 76 1.82 -18.67 0.48
N ASN A 77 2.73 -17.73 0.76
CA ASN A 77 2.60 -16.34 0.31
C ASN A 77 2.80 -16.18 -1.21
N LEU A 78 3.72 -16.94 -1.80
CA LEU A 78 3.89 -17.01 -3.27
C LEU A 78 2.66 -17.61 -3.95
N LEU A 79 2.06 -18.65 -3.37
CA LEU A 79 0.82 -19.24 -3.87
C LEU A 79 -0.36 -18.28 -3.70
N LYS A 80 -0.53 -17.63 -2.54
CA LYS A 80 -1.56 -16.60 -2.33
C LYS A 80 -1.45 -15.47 -3.34
N THR A 81 -0.24 -14.96 -3.60
CA THR A 81 -0.03 -13.90 -4.59
C THR A 81 -0.27 -14.36 -6.03
N ARG A 82 0.10 -15.59 -6.38
CA ARG A 82 -0.25 -16.20 -7.68
C ARG A 82 -1.75 -16.40 -7.84
N VAL A 83 -2.44 -16.94 -6.83
CA VAL A 83 -3.90 -17.12 -6.81
C VAL A 83 -4.62 -15.77 -6.88
N ILE A 84 -4.17 -14.75 -6.16
CA ILE A 84 -4.76 -13.39 -6.25
C ILE A 84 -4.53 -12.80 -7.64
N LYS A 85 -3.36 -13.00 -8.26
CA LYS A 85 -3.09 -12.55 -9.63
C LYS A 85 -3.96 -13.30 -10.65
N THR A 86 -4.11 -14.62 -10.54
CA THR A 86 -4.98 -15.41 -11.44
C THR A 86 -6.45 -15.11 -11.21
N VAL A 87 -6.92 -14.95 -9.97
CA VAL A 87 -8.31 -14.55 -9.65
C VAL A 87 -8.59 -13.12 -10.11
N LYS A 88 -7.64 -12.18 -10.00
CA LYS A 88 -7.79 -10.84 -10.59
C LYS A 88 -7.81 -10.91 -12.12
N SER A 89 -6.93 -11.71 -12.74
CA SER A 89 -6.92 -11.92 -14.19
C SER A 89 -8.25 -12.54 -14.67
N LEU A 90 -8.73 -13.56 -13.96
CA LEU A 90 -10.01 -14.22 -14.21
C LEU A 90 -11.19 -13.29 -13.95
N ARG A 91 -11.17 -12.40 -12.95
CA ARG A 91 -12.22 -11.37 -12.79
C ARG A 91 -12.25 -10.41 -13.97
N HIS A 92 -11.10 -9.92 -14.44
CA HIS A 92 -11.06 -9.09 -15.64
C HIS A 92 -11.49 -9.88 -16.88
N ALA A 93 -11.10 -11.15 -16.99
CA ALA A 93 -11.51 -12.04 -18.07
C ALA A 93 -13.00 -12.39 -18.01
N ILE A 94 -13.60 -12.56 -16.84
CA ILE A 94 -15.04 -12.79 -16.64
C ILE A 94 -15.81 -11.51 -16.94
N ILE A 95 -15.32 -10.34 -16.54
CA ILE A 95 -15.90 -9.05 -16.94
C ILE A 95 -15.80 -8.88 -18.46
N PHE A 96 -14.65 -9.22 -19.07
CA PHE A 96 -14.43 -9.14 -20.50
C PHE A 96 -15.28 -10.16 -21.28
N VAL A 97 -15.42 -11.39 -20.78
CA VAL A 97 -16.27 -12.45 -21.37
C VAL A 97 -17.75 -12.15 -21.15
N SER A 98 -18.14 -11.56 -20.02
CA SER A 98 -19.49 -11.04 -19.80
C SER A 98 -19.80 -9.88 -20.74
N GLN A 99 -18.81 -9.01 -21.01
CA GLN A 99 -18.91 -7.94 -22.00
C GLN A 99 -18.96 -8.49 -23.44
N LEU A 100 -18.23 -9.56 -23.75
CA LEU A 100 -18.28 -10.27 -25.03
C LEU A 100 -19.62 -11.02 -25.24
N LYS A 101 -20.21 -11.60 -24.18
CA LYS A 101 -21.54 -12.21 -24.24
C LYS A 101 -22.65 -11.18 -24.51
N THR A 102 -22.53 -9.96 -23.97
CA THR A 102 -23.40 -8.84 -24.38
C THR A 102 -23.14 -8.37 -25.81
N PHE A 103 -21.92 -8.52 -26.34
CA PHE A 103 -21.58 -8.23 -27.74
C PHE A 103 -22.18 -9.24 -28.72
N CYS A 104 -22.27 -10.52 -28.35
CA CYS A 104 -22.77 -11.57 -29.25
C CYS A 104 -24.31 -11.59 -29.38
N ASN A 105 -25.04 -11.00 -28.43
CA ASN A 105 -26.51 -11.03 -28.37
C ASN A 105 -27.20 -9.71 -28.74
N MET A 106 -26.49 -8.68 -29.19
CA MET A 106 -27.09 -7.38 -29.46
C MET A 106 -26.85 -6.92 -30.89
N GLY A 107 -27.95 -6.67 -31.62
CA GLY A 107 -27.93 -6.16 -32.99
C GLY A 107 -27.22 -4.80 -33.13
N LYS A 108 -26.95 -4.42 -34.39
CA LYS A 108 -26.06 -3.31 -34.82
C LYS A 108 -26.29 -1.95 -34.12
N HIS A 109 -27.48 -1.66 -33.58
CA HIS A 109 -27.76 -0.43 -32.83
C HIS A 109 -27.12 -0.36 -31.42
N ASN A 110 -26.73 -1.49 -30.83
CA ASN A 110 -26.23 -1.57 -29.45
C ASN A 110 -24.70 -1.66 -29.35
N PHE A 111 -24.00 -1.73 -30.48
CA PHE A 111 -22.54 -1.78 -30.56
C PHE A 111 -21.87 -0.46 -30.13
N LEU A 112 -22.44 0.67 -30.57
CA LEU A 112 -21.99 2.00 -30.17
C LEU A 112 -22.17 2.25 -28.67
N VAL A 113 -23.28 1.77 -28.09
CA VAL A 113 -23.56 1.86 -26.64
C VAL A 113 -22.57 1.02 -25.84
N ALA A 114 -22.23 -0.18 -26.31
CA ALA A 114 -21.26 -1.06 -25.68
C ALA A 114 -19.81 -0.49 -25.77
N ILE A 115 -19.41 0.08 -26.90
CA ILE A 115 -18.13 0.81 -27.03
C ILE A 115 -18.10 2.01 -26.09
N TYR A 116 -19.17 2.81 -26.06
CA TYR A 116 -19.29 3.96 -25.17
C TYR A 116 -19.18 3.56 -23.69
N LEU A 117 -19.87 2.50 -23.26
CA LEU A 117 -19.77 1.97 -21.89
C LEU A 117 -18.36 1.48 -21.59
N THR A 118 -17.74 0.71 -22.49
CA THR A 118 -16.39 0.15 -22.27
C THR A 118 -15.33 1.25 -22.19
N LEU A 119 -15.39 2.25 -23.08
CA LEU A 119 -14.54 3.44 -23.03
C LEU A 119 -14.79 4.26 -21.76
N LYS A 120 -16.06 4.42 -21.34
CA LYS A 120 -16.44 5.11 -20.10
C LYS A 120 -15.83 4.45 -18.86
N TYR A 121 -15.90 3.13 -18.74
CA TYR A 121 -15.31 2.39 -17.61
C TYR A 121 -13.77 2.43 -17.63
N CYS A 122 -13.14 2.28 -18.80
CA CYS A 122 -11.68 2.30 -18.93
C CYS A 122 -11.09 3.67 -18.57
N LEU A 123 -11.70 4.75 -19.06
CA LEU A 123 -11.28 6.12 -18.73
C LEU A 123 -11.43 6.43 -17.24
N GLN A 124 -12.51 5.95 -16.61
CA GLN A 124 -12.75 6.15 -15.18
C GLN A 124 -11.66 5.48 -14.32
N GLU A 125 -11.25 4.26 -14.64
CA GLU A 125 -10.20 3.54 -13.90
C GLU A 125 -8.84 4.25 -14.01
N ILE A 126 -8.51 4.78 -15.18
CA ILE A 126 -7.27 5.54 -15.40
C ILE A 126 -7.25 6.82 -14.55
N TRP A 127 -8.32 7.62 -14.63
CA TRP A 127 -8.43 8.86 -13.85
C TRP A 127 -8.49 8.60 -12.35
N HIS A 128 -9.18 7.55 -11.91
CA HIS A 128 -9.18 7.15 -10.51
C HIS A 128 -7.77 6.83 -10.00
N SER A 129 -6.98 6.09 -10.79
CA SER A 129 -5.59 5.77 -10.44
C SER A 129 -4.69 7.01 -10.38
N ARG A 130 -4.89 7.98 -11.28
CA ARG A 130 -4.15 9.26 -11.31
C ARG A 130 -4.49 10.13 -10.11
N VAL A 131 -5.77 10.31 -9.81
CA VAL A 131 -6.24 11.10 -8.68
C VAL A 131 -5.80 10.51 -7.35
N ILE A 132 -5.78 9.18 -7.19
CA ILE A 132 -5.21 8.55 -5.99
C ILE A 132 -3.73 8.93 -5.82
N GLN A 133 -2.96 8.98 -6.90
CA GLN A 133 -1.55 9.39 -6.83
C GLN A 133 -1.43 10.86 -6.41
N TYR A 134 -2.14 11.78 -7.06
CA TYR A 134 -2.13 13.19 -6.69
C TYR A 134 -2.48 13.39 -5.21
N TRP A 135 -3.59 12.80 -4.75
CA TRP A 135 -4.03 12.90 -3.35
C TRP A 135 -3.04 12.29 -2.37
N LYS A 136 -2.33 11.22 -2.74
CA LYS A 136 -1.33 10.61 -1.85
C LYS A 136 -0.20 11.59 -1.54
N HIS A 137 0.22 12.38 -2.53
CA HIS A 137 1.30 13.35 -2.37
C HIS A 137 0.81 14.61 -1.67
N LEU A 138 -0.38 15.10 -2.03
CA LEU A 138 -1.03 16.22 -1.36
C LEU A 138 -1.34 15.95 0.13
N LYS A 139 -1.61 14.69 0.51
CA LYS A 139 -1.97 14.30 1.90
C LYS A 139 -0.86 14.53 2.93
N PHE A 140 0.41 14.64 2.52
CA PHE A 140 1.49 14.89 3.48
C PHE A 140 1.45 16.31 4.04
N GLU A 141 0.91 17.27 3.29
CA GLU A 141 0.89 18.69 3.64
C GLU A 141 -0.51 19.21 4.01
N ILE A 142 -1.56 18.46 3.67
CA ILE A 142 -2.93 18.94 3.78
C ILE A 142 -3.61 18.43 5.05
N GLN A 143 -3.99 19.36 5.93
CA GLN A 143 -4.97 19.07 6.99
C GLN A 143 -6.27 18.57 6.34
N LYS A 144 -6.87 17.55 6.96
CA LYS A 144 -8.15 16.97 6.51
C LYS A 144 -9.15 18.12 6.23
N ASP A 145 -9.67 18.18 5.00
CA ASP A 145 -10.66 19.16 4.51
C ASP A 145 -10.16 20.57 4.11
N SER A 146 -8.88 20.78 3.78
CA SER A 146 -8.39 22.14 3.45
C SER A 146 -8.90 22.74 2.13
N PHE A 147 -9.10 21.94 1.07
CA PHE A 147 -9.52 22.45 -0.24
C PHE A 147 -10.90 21.93 -0.64
N ARG A 148 -11.81 22.85 -0.97
CA ARG A 148 -13.21 22.57 -1.34
C ARG A 148 -13.51 22.96 -2.77
N ASN A 149 -12.82 23.98 -3.31
CA ASN A 149 -13.04 24.49 -4.65
C ASN A 149 -11.89 24.09 -5.56
N VAL A 150 -12.18 23.23 -6.53
CA VAL A 150 -11.21 22.73 -7.50
C VAL A 150 -11.61 23.22 -8.89
N MET A 151 -10.65 23.62 -9.70
CA MET A 151 -10.86 23.89 -11.13
C MET A 151 -10.04 22.90 -11.95
N ASP A 152 -10.70 22.24 -12.89
CA ASP A 152 -10.06 21.49 -13.96
C ASP A 152 -10.00 22.38 -15.19
N MET A 153 -8.83 22.96 -15.47
CA MET A 153 -8.67 23.97 -16.50
C MET A 153 -8.78 23.39 -17.92
N SER A 154 -8.58 22.08 -18.09
CA SER A 154 -8.74 21.39 -19.38
C SER A 154 -9.49 20.08 -19.18
N ALA A 155 -10.79 20.21 -18.97
CA ALA A 155 -11.68 19.14 -18.54
C ALA A 155 -12.21 18.27 -19.68
N ASN A 156 -11.35 17.84 -20.62
CA ASN A 156 -11.65 16.99 -21.79
C ASN A 156 -13.04 16.31 -21.78
N LEU A 157 -13.21 15.18 -21.07
CA LEU A 157 -14.52 14.51 -20.89
C LEU A 157 -14.99 14.52 -19.43
N GLY A 158 -14.46 15.41 -18.58
CA GLY A 158 -14.75 15.46 -17.14
C GLY A 158 -14.31 14.22 -16.35
N GLY A 159 -13.27 13.51 -16.80
CA GLY A 159 -12.77 12.29 -16.14
C GLY A 159 -12.17 12.56 -14.75
N PHE A 160 -11.47 13.68 -14.59
CA PHE A 160 -10.92 14.12 -13.32
C PHE A 160 -12.04 14.41 -12.31
N ALA A 161 -13.00 15.28 -12.63
CA ALA A 161 -14.14 15.56 -11.77
C ALA A 161 -14.97 14.31 -11.42
N ALA A 162 -15.20 13.41 -12.38
CA ALA A 162 -15.91 12.16 -12.13
C ALA A 162 -15.21 11.26 -11.09
N SER A 163 -13.87 11.28 -11.05
CA SER A 163 -13.09 10.52 -10.07
C SER A 163 -13.12 11.14 -8.66
N LEU A 164 -13.49 12.41 -8.55
CA LEU A 164 -13.59 13.17 -7.30
C LEU A 164 -14.98 13.15 -6.66
N LYS A 165 -15.99 12.57 -7.33
CA LYS A 165 -17.38 12.50 -6.85
C LYS A 165 -17.56 11.95 -5.42
N LYS A 166 -16.64 11.10 -4.94
CA LYS A 166 -16.69 10.52 -3.58
C LYS A 166 -16.07 11.42 -2.51
N LYS A 167 -15.45 12.54 -2.89
CA LYS A 167 -14.81 13.50 -1.99
C LYS A 167 -15.72 14.71 -1.85
N ASN A 168 -15.66 15.40 -0.72
CA ASN A 168 -16.42 16.63 -0.47
C ASN A 168 -15.75 17.85 -1.13
N VAL A 169 -15.61 17.79 -2.46
CA VAL A 169 -14.99 18.86 -3.27
C VAL A 169 -15.92 19.22 -4.42
N TRP A 170 -16.00 20.52 -4.70
CA TRP A 170 -16.68 21.07 -5.86
C TRP A 170 -15.66 21.26 -6.99
N VAL A 171 -15.99 20.80 -8.20
CA VAL A 171 -15.09 20.87 -9.36
C VAL A 171 -15.75 21.68 -10.47
N MET A 172 -15.14 22.81 -10.83
CA MET A 172 -15.45 23.55 -12.04
C MET A 172 -14.67 22.96 -13.21
N ASN A 173 -15.36 22.45 -14.23
CA ASN A 173 -14.73 21.89 -15.41
C ASN A 173 -14.66 22.94 -16.52
N VAL A 174 -13.48 23.35 -16.94
CA VAL A 174 -13.30 24.27 -18.06
C VAL A 174 -12.90 23.49 -19.29
N VAL A 175 -13.65 23.66 -20.38
CA VAL A 175 -13.35 23.05 -21.67
C VAL A 175 -12.76 24.13 -22.57
N PRO A 176 -11.59 23.89 -23.20
CA PRO A 176 -11.05 24.81 -24.19
C PRO A 176 -12.06 25.09 -25.30
N PHE A 177 -12.14 26.33 -25.78
CA PHE A 177 -13.12 26.72 -26.82
C PHE A 177 -13.02 25.84 -28.09
N THR A 178 -11.81 25.41 -28.43
CA THR A 178 -11.51 24.49 -29.55
C THR A 178 -12.23 23.14 -29.43
N GLU A 179 -12.58 22.73 -28.21
CA GLU A 179 -13.22 21.47 -27.89
C GLU A 179 -14.62 21.66 -27.26
N SER A 180 -15.27 22.80 -27.51
CA SER A 180 -16.56 23.18 -26.91
C SER A 180 -17.65 22.10 -26.98
N GLY A 181 -17.67 21.28 -28.04
CA GLY A 181 -18.60 20.15 -28.18
C GLY A 181 -18.55 19.11 -27.04
N LYS A 182 -17.43 19.03 -26.29
CA LYS A 182 -17.28 18.13 -25.15
C LYS A 182 -18.05 18.60 -23.91
N LEU A 183 -18.38 19.89 -23.81
CA LEU A 183 -19.13 20.44 -22.69
C LEU A 183 -20.49 19.75 -22.52
N LYS A 184 -21.14 19.38 -23.63
CA LYS A 184 -22.40 18.61 -23.59
C LYS A 184 -22.24 17.29 -22.83
N ILE A 185 -21.12 16.58 -23.05
CA ILE A 185 -20.84 15.30 -22.38
C ILE A 185 -20.64 15.49 -20.88
N ILE A 186 -20.07 16.63 -20.46
CA ILE A 186 -19.87 16.98 -19.06
C ILE A 186 -21.24 17.21 -18.39
N TYR A 187 -22.14 17.96 -19.04
CA TYR A 187 -23.50 18.16 -18.55
C TYR A 187 -24.32 16.88 -18.51
N ASP A 188 -24.22 16.02 -19.53
CA ASP A 188 -24.89 14.71 -19.55
C ASP A 188 -24.43 13.80 -18.38
N ARG A 189 -23.27 14.08 -17.77
CA ARG A 189 -22.75 13.39 -16.57
C ARG A 189 -23.18 14.04 -15.25
N GLY A 190 -23.89 15.17 -15.29
CA GLY A 190 -24.28 15.95 -14.13
C GLY A 190 -23.12 16.71 -13.48
N LEU A 191 -22.11 17.08 -14.27
CA LEU A 191 -20.96 17.88 -13.82
C LEU A 191 -21.15 19.35 -14.24
N MET A 192 -20.66 20.28 -13.42
CA MET A 192 -20.64 21.71 -13.78
C MET A 192 -19.41 22.02 -14.62
N GLY A 193 -19.59 22.82 -15.65
CA GLY A 193 -18.49 23.28 -16.47
C GLY A 193 -18.83 24.52 -17.28
N THR A 194 -17.81 25.07 -17.92
CA THR A 194 -17.90 26.21 -18.84
C THR A 194 -16.91 26.02 -19.98
N THR A 195 -17.10 26.74 -21.07
CA THR A 195 -16.10 26.88 -22.12
C THR A 195 -15.29 28.15 -21.91
N HIS A 196 -13.99 28.10 -22.16
CA HIS A 196 -13.12 29.28 -22.07
C HIS A 196 -11.98 29.21 -23.08
N ASP A 197 -11.50 30.38 -23.50
CA ASP A 197 -10.26 30.53 -24.24
C ASP A 197 -9.14 30.99 -23.31
N TRP A 198 -8.17 30.12 -23.07
CA TRP A 198 -7.07 30.40 -22.15
C TRP A 198 -5.99 31.33 -22.71
N CYS A 199 -6.10 31.75 -23.98
CA CYS A 199 -5.37 32.90 -24.51
C CYS A 199 -5.93 34.22 -23.97
N GLU A 200 -7.15 34.21 -23.44
CA GLU A 200 -7.83 35.36 -22.87
C GLU A 200 -7.98 35.21 -21.34
N SER A 201 -8.13 36.35 -20.66
CA SER A 201 -8.31 36.36 -19.20
C SER A 201 -9.60 35.66 -18.77
N PHE A 202 -9.51 34.80 -17.73
CA PHE A 202 -10.67 34.07 -17.23
C PHE A 202 -11.50 34.95 -16.29
N SER A 203 -12.79 35.16 -16.61
CA SER A 203 -13.69 35.93 -15.74
C SER A 203 -13.98 35.18 -14.43
N THR A 204 -13.21 35.47 -13.38
CA THR A 204 -13.40 34.93 -12.04
C THR A 204 -14.44 35.74 -11.26
N TYR A 205 -15.73 35.47 -11.47
CA TYR A 205 -16.78 36.01 -10.59
C TYR A 205 -16.70 35.32 -9.21
N PRO A 206 -16.80 36.06 -8.08
CA PRO A 206 -15.78 36.27 -7.04
C PRO A 206 -15.33 35.02 -6.24
N ARG A 207 -15.14 33.87 -6.90
CA ARG A 207 -14.61 32.65 -6.31
C ARG A 207 -13.18 32.39 -6.78
N THR A 208 -12.27 32.40 -5.82
CA THR A 208 -10.92 31.85 -5.95
C THR A 208 -10.96 30.33 -5.78
N TYR A 209 -10.02 29.62 -6.40
CA TYR A 209 -9.92 28.16 -6.31
C TYR A 209 -8.78 27.76 -5.38
N ASP A 210 -8.98 26.65 -4.67
CA ASP A 210 -8.00 26.11 -3.74
C ASP A 210 -7.04 25.14 -4.44
N LEU A 211 -7.49 24.53 -5.55
CA LEU A 211 -6.72 23.60 -6.36
C LEU A 211 -6.97 23.83 -7.85
N LEU A 212 -5.91 24.10 -8.61
CA LEU A 212 -5.94 24.12 -10.07
C LEU A 212 -5.38 22.82 -10.63
N HIS A 213 -6.05 22.24 -11.62
CA HIS A 213 -5.57 21.08 -12.36
C HIS A 213 -5.45 21.43 -13.84
N ALA A 214 -4.24 21.32 -14.39
CA ALA A 214 -3.93 21.59 -15.78
C ALA A 214 -3.36 20.32 -16.42
N TRP A 215 -4.12 19.69 -17.33
CA TRP A 215 -3.67 18.52 -18.08
C TRP A 215 -3.47 18.84 -19.55
N LEU A 216 -2.22 18.78 -20.02
CA LEU A 216 -1.81 19.13 -21.38
C LEU A 216 -2.25 20.53 -21.85
N LEU A 217 -2.59 21.42 -20.91
CA LEU A 217 -3.11 22.75 -21.20
C LEU A 217 -2.03 23.65 -21.80
N PHE A 218 -0.82 23.65 -21.23
CA PHE A 218 0.27 24.50 -21.69
C PHE A 218 0.74 24.08 -23.08
N SER A 219 0.85 22.77 -23.34
CA SER A 219 1.11 22.27 -24.69
C SER A 219 0.06 22.69 -25.71
N GLU A 220 -1.19 22.88 -25.29
CA GLU A 220 -2.26 23.28 -26.20
C GLU A 220 -2.21 24.78 -26.49
N ILE A 221 -1.90 25.58 -25.47
CA ILE A 221 -1.75 27.04 -25.57
C ILE A 221 -0.52 27.43 -26.37
N GLU A 222 0.59 26.70 -26.21
CA GLU A 222 1.79 26.85 -27.04
C GLU A 222 1.47 26.63 -28.53
N LYS A 223 0.65 25.63 -28.86
CA LYS A 223 0.23 25.37 -30.26
C LYS A 223 -0.65 26.47 -30.82
N GLN A 224 -1.45 27.13 -29.97
CA GLN A 224 -2.32 28.24 -30.37
C GLN A 224 -1.52 29.54 -30.58
N GLY A 225 -0.22 29.54 -30.25
CA GLY A 225 0.65 30.71 -30.40
C GLY A 225 0.53 31.71 -29.26
N CYS A 226 -0.06 31.31 -28.13
CA CYS A 226 -0.28 32.17 -26.97
C CYS A 226 0.87 32.00 -25.95
N SER A 227 1.11 33.04 -25.14
CA SER A 227 2.19 33.06 -24.16
C SER A 227 1.90 32.11 -22.98
N LEU A 228 2.88 31.31 -22.62
CA LEU A 228 2.80 30.42 -21.45
C LEU A 228 2.94 31.22 -20.15
N GLU A 229 3.67 32.33 -20.19
CA GLU A 229 3.84 33.29 -19.11
C GLU A 229 2.49 33.92 -18.73
N ASP A 230 1.74 34.39 -19.72
CA ASP A 230 0.42 34.99 -19.51
C ASP A 230 -0.55 33.99 -18.85
N LEU A 231 -0.54 32.73 -19.30
CA LEU A 231 -1.33 31.66 -18.66
C LEU A 231 -0.90 31.41 -17.21
N LEU A 232 0.40 31.42 -16.91
CA LEU A 232 0.89 31.24 -15.54
C LEU A 232 0.47 32.40 -14.63
N ILE A 233 0.52 33.63 -15.13
CA ILE A 233 0.05 34.82 -14.40
C ILE A 233 -1.46 34.72 -14.14
N GLU A 234 -2.23 34.26 -15.14
CA GLU A 234 -3.66 34.02 -14.96
C GLU A 234 -3.93 32.91 -13.93
N MET A 235 -3.12 31.84 -13.91
CA MET A 235 -3.23 30.82 -12.87
C MET A 235 -2.96 31.38 -11.47
N ASP A 236 -1.95 32.23 -11.32
CA ASP A 236 -1.63 32.91 -10.04
C ASP A 236 -2.78 33.81 -9.58
N ARG A 237 -3.40 34.54 -10.52
CA ARG A 237 -4.56 35.40 -10.22
C ARG A 237 -5.80 34.60 -9.78
N ILE A 238 -6.02 33.39 -10.32
CA ILE A 238 -7.19 32.54 -10.04
C ILE A 238 -7.02 31.77 -8.72
N LEU A 239 -5.77 31.39 -8.40
CA LEU A 239 -5.44 30.60 -7.24
C LEU A 239 -5.58 31.43 -5.96
N ARG A 240 -6.18 30.85 -4.92
CA ARG A 240 -6.22 31.46 -3.59
C ARG A 240 -4.80 31.47 -2.98
N PRO A 241 -4.45 32.42 -2.09
CA PRO A 241 -3.24 32.28 -1.28
C PRO A 241 -3.17 30.91 -0.59
N TYR A 242 -2.02 30.26 -0.65
CA TYR A 242 -1.80 28.87 -0.20
C TYR A 242 -2.62 27.80 -0.93
N GLY A 243 -3.14 28.13 -2.12
CA GLY A 243 -3.72 27.15 -3.02
C GLY A 243 -2.64 26.28 -3.68
N TYR A 244 -3.08 25.18 -4.27
CA TYR A 244 -2.20 24.21 -4.92
C TYR A 244 -2.45 24.17 -6.43
N ALA A 245 -1.41 23.84 -7.20
CA ALA A 245 -1.52 23.65 -8.65
C ALA A 245 -0.92 22.30 -9.07
N ILE A 246 -1.70 21.51 -9.81
CA ILE A 246 -1.25 20.27 -10.43
C ILE A 246 -1.10 20.53 -11.92
N ILE A 247 0.15 20.66 -12.36
CA ILE A 247 0.49 20.82 -13.76
C ILE A 247 0.97 19.48 -14.29
N ARG A 248 0.29 18.97 -15.31
CA ARG A 248 0.68 17.74 -15.98
C ARG A 248 0.78 17.96 -17.47
N ASP A 249 2.01 18.02 -17.97
CA ASP A 249 2.27 18.30 -19.37
C ASP A 249 3.47 17.52 -19.91
N LYS A 250 3.85 17.77 -21.16
CA LYS A 250 5.06 17.24 -21.78
C LYS A 250 6.30 17.65 -20.99
N VAL A 251 7.35 16.84 -21.09
CA VAL A 251 8.61 17.04 -20.36
C VAL A 251 9.22 18.42 -20.62
N ASP A 252 9.25 18.85 -21.88
CA ASP A 252 9.92 20.08 -22.29
C ASP A 252 9.19 21.32 -21.75
N VAL A 253 7.86 21.33 -21.86
CA VAL A 253 6.97 22.38 -21.37
C VAL A 253 7.07 22.53 -19.84
N VAL A 254 7.03 21.42 -19.10
CA VAL A 254 7.19 21.45 -17.63
C VAL A 254 8.57 21.99 -17.25
N THR A 255 9.61 21.63 -18.01
CA THR A 255 10.98 22.12 -17.76
C THR A 255 11.10 23.62 -18.03
N TYR A 256 10.38 24.14 -19.02
CA TYR A 256 10.28 25.56 -19.30
C TYR A 256 9.56 26.32 -18.17
N ILE A 257 8.34 25.88 -17.82
CA ILE A 257 7.52 26.48 -16.75
C ILE A 257 8.29 26.54 -15.44
N LYS A 258 9.03 25.48 -15.09
CA LYS A 258 9.83 25.41 -13.86
C LYS A 258 10.82 26.57 -13.71
N LYS A 259 11.33 27.12 -14.83
CA LYS A 259 12.24 28.28 -14.81
C LYS A 259 11.52 29.58 -14.45
N LEU A 260 10.22 29.67 -14.69
CA LEU A 260 9.39 30.86 -14.46
C LEU A 260 8.83 30.90 -13.03
N LEU A 261 8.67 29.73 -12.38
CA LEU A 261 8.08 29.63 -11.03
C LEU A 261 8.74 30.48 -9.94
N PRO A 262 10.07 30.66 -9.90
CA PRO A 262 10.70 31.53 -8.90
C PRO A 262 10.23 32.99 -8.99
N ALA A 263 9.88 33.46 -10.20
CA ALA A 263 9.36 34.81 -10.38
C ALA A 263 7.96 34.98 -9.75
N LEU A 264 7.18 33.90 -9.70
CA LEU A 264 5.85 33.85 -9.08
C LEU A 264 5.89 33.47 -7.59
N ARG A 265 7.09 33.21 -7.03
CA ARG A 265 7.25 32.69 -5.64
C ARG A 265 6.50 31.37 -5.41
N TRP A 266 6.46 30.54 -6.44
CA TRP A 266 5.89 29.19 -6.40
C TRP A 266 6.96 28.12 -6.09
N ASP A 267 8.08 28.53 -5.50
CA ASP A 267 9.30 27.74 -5.29
C ASP A 267 9.35 27.01 -3.94
N ASP A 268 8.55 27.43 -2.96
CA ASP A 268 8.60 26.92 -1.59
C ASP A 268 8.30 25.40 -1.50
N TRP A 269 7.35 24.88 -2.29
CA TRP A 269 6.87 23.49 -2.17
C TRP A 269 6.58 22.88 -3.53
N THR A 270 7.57 22.29 -4.18
CA THR A 270 7.39 21.68 -5.51
C THR A 270 7.74 20.20 -5.54
N PHE A 271 6.85 19.39 -6.12
CA PHE A 271 7.01 17.94 -6.26
C PHE A 271 6.94 17.52 -7.72
N GLU A 272 8.06 17.03 -8.25
CA GLU A 272 8.15 16.44 -9.59
C GLU A 272 7.94 14.91 -9.52
N MET A 273 7.06 14.40 -10.37
CA MET A 273 6.79 12.97 -10.48
C MET A 273 6.81 12.49 -11.92
N ARG A 274 7.38 11.29 -12.12
CA ARG A 274 7.28 10.54 -13.37
C ARG A 274 6.11 9.55 -13.30
N PRO A 275 5.12 9.63 -14.20
CA PRO A 275 4.01 8.69 -14.21
C PRO A 275 4.50 7.27 -14.53
N LYS A 276 3.97 6.27 -13.81
CA LYS A 276 4.30 4.85 -14.08
C LYS A 276 3.75 4.32 -15.41
N LYS A 277 2.69 4.94 -15.95
CA LYS A 277 1.98 4.48 -17.15
C LYS A 277 2.13 5.41 -18.36
N ASP A 278 2.45 6.68 -18.14
CA ASP A 278 2.45 7.73 -19.17
C ASP A 278 3.84 8.39 -19.22
N ALA A 279 4.80 7.70 -19.85
CA ALA A 279 6.22 8.06 -19.82
C ALA A 279 6.56 9.43 -20.47
N LEU A 280 5.68 9.94 -21.33
CA LEU A 280 5.89 11.18 -22.09
C LEU A 280 5.44 12.45 -21.34
N THR A 281 4.80 12.29 -20.18
CA THR A 281 4.29 13.43 -19.39
C THR A 281 5.02 13.50 -18.05
N LYS A 282 5.30 14.72 -17.58
CA LYS A 282 5.73 14.98 -16.20
C LYS A 282 4.57 15.55 -15.41
N ILE A 283 4.52 15.23 -14.13
CA ILE A 283 3.58 15.83 -13.19
C ILE A 283 4.39 16.74 -12.28
N TYR A 284 3.92 17.95 -12.12
CA TYR A 284 4.44 18.96 -11.24
C TYR A 284 3.33 19.38 -10.30
N ILE A 285 3.55 19.24 -9.00
CA ILE A 285 2.62 19.70 -7.97
C ILE A 285 3.29 20.84 -7.21
N ILE A 286 2.55 21.91 -7.04
CA ILE A 286 2.89 23.13 -6.31
C ILE A 286 1.88 23.25 -5.18
#